data_AF-A0A0A2VQ84-F1
#
_entry.id   AF-A0A0A2VQ84-F1
#
_cell.length_a   1.000
_cell.length_b   1.000
_cell.length_c   1.000
_cell.angle_alpha   90.00
_cell.angle_beta   90.00
_cell.angle_gamma   90.00
#
_symmetry.space_group_name_H-M   'P 1'
#
loop_
_entity.id
_entity.type
_entity.pdbx_description
1 polymer ?
#
loop_
_entity_poly.entity_id
_entity_poly.type
_entity_poly.pdbx_seq_one_letter_code
_entity_poly.pdbx_strand_id
1 'polypeptide(L)'
;MCGLTAATWLLQKLVLAKMINWDREGWIMQHLWQTSFIAGTVKWTVYRDWPWTHTVFFVLHALVMLMKQHSYAFYNGHLSAAYHRRQLLVGKLKKLDFIGRTGDSTTDSSLFRLSITHLSTSLPTKRHSNDMSPDLNFFPTDVDNMINVIDTSQTLCREQVSQFESAIIDELASLADELQGTASDPSRAYPHNLTFIGHYQWLPLPTVVYELEYPRLNKIKWSYVAEKVAAMIGIIFVMIQVSQYYIYPVVLVTIEMRENGMPLIARFREFPWLLGDLLFPFMMEYLLTWYLIWETVLNILAELTYFADRHFYDAWWNSVSWDQFARDWNRPVHIFLLRHVYHSSISSLKVNKHAATIITFFLSAYVSIAARSLESNELDERS
;
A
#
# COMPACT_ATOMS: atom_id res chain seq x y z
N MET A 1 10.74 4.14 16.03
CA MET A 1 9.84 3.65 14.97
C MET A 1 10.29 4.08 13.58
N CYS A 2 10.31 5.37 13.25
CA CYS A 2 10.73 5.85 11.91
C CYS A 2 12.11 5.32 11.47
N GLY A 3 13.09 5.28 12.39
CA GLY A 3 14.42 4.72 12.13
C GLY A 3 14.40 3.24 11.73
N LEU A 4 13.50 2.44 12.31
CA LEU A 4 13.40 1.00 12.03
C LEU A 4 12.97 0.71 10.58
N THR A 5 12.33 1.67 9.90
CA THR A 5 11.94 1.51 8.50
C THR A 5 13.15 1.35 7.56
N ALA A 6 14.37 1.72 7.99
CA ALA A 6 15.59 1.48 7.22
C ALA A 6 15.86 -0.01 6.94
N ALA A 7 15.31 -0.93 7.74
CA ALA A 7 15.43 -2.36 7.48
C ALA A 7 14.86 -2.73 6.10
N THR A 8 13.73 -2.13 5.71
CA THR A 8 13.14 -2.33 4.39
C THR A 8 13.99 -1.72 3.28
N TRP A 9 14.58 -0.54 3.50
CA TRP A 9 15.51 0.06 2.54
C TRP A 9 16.76 -0.82 2.34
N LEU A 10 17.32 -1.36 3.42
CA LEU A 10 18.46 -2.28 3.37
C LEU A 10 18.12 -3.55 2.59
N LEU A 11 16.92 -4.11 2.82
CA LEU A 11 16.45 -5.27 2.05
C LEU A 11 16.41 -4.98 0.54
N GLN A 12 15.86 -3.82 0.13
CA GLN A 12 15.84 -3.44 -1.28
C GLN A 12 17.25 -3.23 -1.87
N LYS A 13 18.20 -2.74 -1.07
CA LYS A 13 19.61 -2.67 -1.49
C LYS A 13 20.23 -4.04 -1.70
N LEU A 14 19.93 -5.01 -0.85
CA LEU A 14 20.41 -6.38 -1.00
C LEU A 14 19.80 -7.06 -2.24
N VAL A 15 18.53 -6.76 -2.56
CA VAL A 15 17.89 -7.21 -3.79
C VAL A 15 18.59 -6.62 -5.02
N LEU A 16 18.84 -5.31 -5.02
CA LEU A 16 19.58 -4.66 -6.12
C LEU A 16 20.99 -5.25 -6.30
N ALA A 17 21.66 -5.62 -5.21
CA ALA A 17 22.98 -6.26 -5.21
C ALA A 17 22.96 -7.71 -5.72
N LYS A 18 21.81 -8.24 -6.16
CA LYS A 18 21.58 -9.63 -6.59
C LYS A 18 21.89 -10.67 -5.51
N MET A 19 21.93 -10.27 -4.24
CA MET A 19 22.13 -11.20 -3.12
C MET A 19 20.83 -11.93 -2.77
N ILE A 20 19.69 -11.29 -3.01
CA ILE A 20 18.36 -11.79 -2.65
C ILE A 20 17.44 -11.61 -3.85
N ASN A 21 16.67 -12.63 -4.21
CA ASN A 21 15.63 -12.51 -5.22
C ASN A 21 14.31 -12.08 -4.56
N TRP A 22 13.69 -11.01 -5.06
CA TRP A 22 12.44 -10.47 -4.53
C TRP A 22 11.31 -11.50 -4.57
N ASP A 23 11.15 -12.21 -5.70
CA ASP A 23 10.02 -13.11 -5.93
C ASP A 23 10.08 -14.40 -5.09
N ARG A 24 11.27 -14.75 -4.59
CA ARG A 24 11.49 -15.99 -3.83
C ARG A 24 11.64 -15.75 -2.34
N GLU A 25 12.53 -14.84 -1.94
CA GLU A 25 12.97 -14.68 -0.55
C GLU A 25 12.66 -13.29 -0.01
N GLY A 26 12.73 -12.26 -0.86
CA GLY A 26 12.58 -10.86 -0.44
C GLY A 26 11.23 -10.56 0.20
N TRP A 27 10.12 -11.00 -0.41
CA TRP A 27 8.78 -10.78 0.14
C TRP A 27 8.56 -11.49 1.48
N ILE A 28 9.15 -12.70 1.67
CA ILE A 28 9.08 -13.46 2.92
C ILE A 28 9.83 -12.72 4.03
N MET A 29 11.06 -12.30 3.76
CA MET A 29 11.87 -11.54 4.71
C MET A 29 11.18 -10.24 5.12
N GLN A 30 10.54 -9.55 4.17
CA GLN A 30 9.78 -8.35 4.45
C GLN A 30 8.59 -8.63 5.39
N HIS A 31 7.80 -9.69 5.18
CA HIS A 31 6.69 -10.02 6.08
C HIS A 31 7.14 -10.48 7.47
N LEU A 32 8.25 -11.22 7.56
CA LEU A 32 8.85 -11.59 8.84
C LEU A 32 9.26 -10.35 9.63
N TRP A 33 9.92 -9.40 8.95
CA TRP A 33 10.27 -8.11 9.55
C TRP A 33 9.04 -7.32 9.99
N GLN A 34 8.03 -7.20 9.13
CA GLN A 34 6.79 -6.47 9.42
C GLN A 34 6.02 -7.06 10.60
N THR A 35 5.93 -8.39 10.68
CA THR A 35 5.30 -9.09 11.80
C THR A 35 6.05 -8.81 13.09
N SER A 36 7.39 -8.89 13.05
CA SER A 36 8.26 -8.57 14.19
C SER A 36 8.14 -7.10 14.62
N PHE A 37 8.00 -6.18 13.67
CA PHE A 37 7.84 -4.75 13.91
C PHE A 37 6.54 -4.44 14.66
N ILE A 38 5.40 -4.99 14.22
CA ILE A 38 4.10 -4.80 14.90
C ILE A 38 4.13 -5.45 16.28
N ALA A 39 4.57 -6.71 16.36
CA ALA A 39 4.63 -7.45 17.62
C ALA A 39 5.53 -6.73 18.64
N GLY A 40 6.69 -6.23 18.20
CA GLY A 40 7.59 -5.44 19.04
C GLY A 40 6.98 -4.12 19.49
N THR A 41 6.22 -3.44 18.62
CA THR A 41 5.52 -2.19 18.95
C THR A 41 4.44 -2.43 20.01
N VAL A 42 3.58 -3.43 19.82
CA VAL A 42 2.50 -3.76 20.76
C VAL A 42 3.08 -4.25 22.10
N LYS A 43 4.13 -5.07 22.07
CA LYS A 43 4.82 -5.51 23.28
C LYS A 43 5.43 -4.33 24.04
N TRP A 44 5.98 -3.35 23.33
CA TRP A 44 6.55 -2.15 23.95
C TRP A 44 5.50 -1.30 24.66
N THR A 45 4.31 -1.14 24.08
CA THR A 45 3.23 -0.37 24.74
C THR A 45 2.74 -1.03 26.01
N VAL A 46 2.68 -2.36 26.03
CA VAL A 46 2.31 -3.13 27.23
C VAL A 46 3.41 -3.07 28.27
N TYR A 47 4.68 -3.23 27.89
CA TYR A 47 5.80 -3.21 28.84
C TYR A 47 5.98 -1.86 29.56
N ARG A 48 5.54 -0.76 28.94
CA ARG A 48 5.80 0.59 29.45
C ARG A 48 4.63 1.18 30.25
N ASP A 49 3.50 0.48 30.32
CA ASP A 49 2.27 0.87 31.01
C ASP A 49 1.82 2.29 30.67
N TRP A 50 1.78 2.60 29.38
CA TRP A 50 1.41 3.93 28.92
C TRP A 50 -0.09 4.21 29.06
N PRO A 51 -0.46 5.47 29.35
CA PRO A 51 -1.85 5.91 29.29
C PRO A 51 -2.50 5.54 27.96
N TRP A 52 -3.79 5.18 28.00
CA TRP A 52 -4.55 4.73 26.83
C TRP A 52 -4.36 5.63 25.60
N THR A 53 -4.39 6.95 25.78
CA THR A 53 -4.23 7.93 24.69
C THR A 53 -2.87 7.83 23.99
N HIS A 54 -1.78 7.66 24.75
CA HIS A 54 -0.43 7.49 24.21
C HIS A 54 -0.30 6.14 23.50
N THR A 55 -0.89 5.09 24.06
CA THR A 55 -0.91 3.76 23.45
C THR A 55 -1.63 3.77 22.11
N VAL A 56 -2.83 4.39 22.03
CA VAL A 56 -3.58 4.52 20.77
C VAL A 56 -2.77 5.30 19.74
N PHE A 57 -2.16 6.44 20.11
CA PHE A 57 -1.31 7.20 19.20
C PHE A 57 -0.13 6.38 18.68
N PHE A 58 0.57 5.68 19.57
CA PHE A 58 1.75 4.90 19.22
C PHE A 58 1.40 3.72 18.29
N VAL A 59 0.30 3.01 18.57
CA VAL A 59 -0.20 1.92 17.72
C VAL A 59 -0.64 2.45 16.36
N LEU A 60 -1.40 3.55 16.30
CA LEU A 60 -1.83 4.16 15.04
C LEU A 60 -0.62 4.61 14.20
N HIS A 61 0.36 5.25 14.84
CA HIS A 61 1.60 5.65 14.17
C HIS A 61 2.38 4.42 13.65
N ALA A 62 2.41 3.32 14.40
CA ALA A 62 3.04 2.09 13.97
C ALA A 62 2.33 1.46 12.76
N LEU A 63 1.00 1.48 12.73
CA LEU A 63 0.21 1.01 11.58
C LEU A 63 0.50 1.84 10.32
N VAL A 64 0.58 3.17 10.45
CA VAL A 64 0.98 4.03 9.32
C VAL A 64 2.39 3.68 8.83
N MET A 65 3.34 3.50 9.75
CA MET A 65 4.72 3.11 9.41
C MET A 65 4.81 1.71 8.80
N LEU A 66 3.94 0.78 9.20
CA LEU A 66 3.83 -0.54 8.61
C LEU A 66 3.32 -0.47 7.17
N MET A 67 2.21 0.26 6.94
CA MET A 67 1.65 0.46 5.59
C MET A 67 2.70 1.09 4.67
N LYS A 68 3.40 2.11 5.18
CA LYS A 68 4.49 2.76 4.45
C LYS A 68 5.63 1.78 4.11
N GLN A 69 6.14 1.02 5.08
CA GLN A 69 7.16 0.00 4.83
C GLN A 69 6.69 -1.03 3.80
N HIS A 70 5.43 -1.47 3.88
CA HIS A 70 4.87 -2.44 2.94
C HIS A 70 4.80 -1.89 1.53
N SER A 71 4.27 -0.67 1.36
CA SER A 71 4.15 -0.05 0.05
C SER A 71 5.52 0.19 -0.60
N TYR A 72 6.49 0.68 0.17
CA TYR A 72 7.86 0.88 -0.32
C TYR A 72 8.52 -0.43 -0.76
N ALA A 73 8.41 -1.48 0.06
CA ALA A 73 9.02 -2.78 -0.26
C ALA A 73 8.37 -3.41 -1.50
N PHE A 74 7.04 -3.42 -1.54
CA PHE A 74 6.28 -4.04 -2.62
C PHE A 74 6.57 -3.37 -3.96
N TYR A 75 6.52 -2.04 -4.01
CA TYR A 75 6.72 -1.31 -5.26
C TYR A 75 8.17 -1.39 -5.75
N ASN A 76 9.17 -1.19 -4.88
CA ASN A 76 10.58 -1.34 -5.30
C ASN A 76 10.92 -2.80 -5.64
N GLY A 77 10.29 -3.77 -4.97
CA GLY A 77 10.41 -5.18 -5.30
C GLY A 77 9.93 -5.50 -6.71
N HIS A 78 8.75 -5.00 -7.08
CA HIS A 78 8.23 -5.11 -8.44
C HIS A 78 9.17 -4.45 -9.48
N LEU A 79 9.63 -3.23 -9.21
CA LEU A 79 10.61 -2.55 -10.07
C LEU A 79 11.94 -3.30 -10.18
N SER A 80 12.37 -3.99 -9.11
CA SER A 80 13.58 -4.82 -9.14
C SER A 80 13.43 -6.03 -10.07
N ALA A 81 12.26 -6.67 -10.08
CA ALA A 81 11.96 -7.77 -10.99
C ALA A 81 11.94 -7.30 -12.45
N ALA A 82 11.25 -6.18 -12.72
CA ALA A 82 11.24 -5.54 -14.04
C ALA A 82 12.66 -5.15 -14.51
N TYR A 83 13.49 -4.61 -13.61
CA TYR A 83 14.88 -4.26 -13.89
C TYR A 83 15.73 -5.48 -14.25
N HIS A 84 15.59 -6.58 -13.50
CA HIS A 84 16.29 -7.82 -13.80
C HIS A 84 15.82 -8.45 -15.12
N ARG A 85 14.51 -8.43 -15.41
CA ARG A 85 13.95 -8.87 -16.70
C ARG A 85 14.52 -8.06 -17.86
N ARG A 86 14.57 -6.73 -17.72
CA ARG A 86 15.17 -5.82 -18.71
C ARG A 86 16.65 -6.15 -18.96
N GLN A 87 17.44 -6.37 -17.90
CA GLN A 87 18.86 -6.76 -18.06
C GLN A 87 19.01 -8.10 -18.80
N LEU A 88 18.14 -9.07 -18.50
CA LEU A 88 18.13 -10.37 -19.17
C LEU A 88 17.84 -10.21 -20.66
N LEU A 89 16.78 -9.48 -21.01
CA LEU A 89 16.37 -9.24 -22.41
C LEU A 89 17.45 -8.51 -23.21
N VAL A 90 18.10 -7.50 -22.65
CA VAL A 90 19.26 -6.84 -23.29
C VAL A 90 20.39 -7.83 -23.56
N GLY A 91 20.65 -8.76 -22.64
CA GLY A 91 21.63 -9.82 -22.83
C GLY A 91 21.25 -10.79 -23.96
N LYS A 92 19.97 -11.17 -24.05
CA LYS A 92 19.45 -12.05 -25.13
C LYS A 92 19.51 -11.36 -26.48
N LEU A 93 19.15 -10.08 -26.55
CA LEU A 93 19.22 -9.27 -27.76
C LEU A 93 20.64 -9.24 -28.34
N LYS A 94 21.66 -9.05 -27.48
CA LYS A 94 23.07 -9.11 -27.90
C LYS A 94 23.49 -10.48 -28.44
N LYS A 95 22.97 -11.57 -27.86
CA LYS A 95 23.20 -12.93 -28.39
C LYS A 95 22.51 -13.13 -29.73
N LEU A 96 21.30 -12.61 -29.89
CA LEU A 96 20.53 -12.69 -31.13
C LEU A 96 21.23 -11.96 -32.29
N ASP A 97 21.74 -10.76 -32.04
CA ASP A 97 22.57 -9.99 -33.00
C ASP A 97 23.85 -10.76 -33.38
N PHE A 98 24.49 -11.43 -32.42
CA PHE A 98 25.65 -12.29 -32.72
C PHE A 98 25.29 -13.50 -33.60
N ILE A 99 24.17 -14.18 -33.34
CA ILE A 99 23.68 -15.31 -34.14
C ILE A 99 23.28 -14.85 -35.55
N GLY A 100 22.59 -13.70 -35.67
CA GLY A 100 22.22 -13.11 -36.95
C GLY A 100 23.42 -12.79 -37.83
N ARG A 101 24.54 -12.36 -37.24
CA ARG A 101 25.80 -12.09 -37.97
C ARG A 101 26.59 -13.34 -38.35
N THR A 102 26.45 -14.44 -37.61
CA THR A 102 27.15 -15.71 -37.91
C THR A 102 26.39 -16.59 -38.92
N GLY A 103 25.08 -16.39 -39.07
CA GLY A 103 24.23 -17.08 -40.05
C GLY A 103 24.42 -16.68 -41.52
N ASP A 104 25.29 -15.72 -41.84
CA ASP A 104 25.64 -15.34 -43.23
C ASP A 104 26.57 -16.36 -43.92
N SER A 105 26.96 -17.45 -43.23
CA SER A 105 27.79 -18.52 -43.80
C SER A 105 26.96 -19.81 -44.01
N THR A 106 26.27 -19.89 -45.16
CA THR A 106 25.73 -21.11 -45.81
C THR A 106 24.90 -22.09 -44.96
N THR A 107 23.63 -22.33 -45.31
CA THR A 107 23.11 -23.64 -45.80
C THR A 107 21.63 -23.50 -46.18
N ASP A 108 21.26 -24.22 -47.24
CA ASP A 108 20.07 -24.12 -48.07
C ASP A 108 18.69 -24.20 -47.40
N SER A 109 17.90 -23.22 -47.79
CA SER A 109 16.44 -23.20 -47.85
C SER A 109 15.88 -24.33 -48.72
N SER A 110 15.30 -25.38 -48.12
CA SER A 110 14.35 -26.26 -48.83
C SER A 110 13.32 -26.96 -47.95
N LEU A 111 13.51 -27.10 -46.63
CA LEU A 111 12.57 -27.84 -45.78
C LEU A 111 11.48 -27.00 -45.07
N PHE A 112 11.55 -25.66 -45.09
CA PHE A 112 10.63 -24.81 -44.30
C PHE A 112 9.41 -24.25 -45.04
N ARG A 113 9.27 -24.47 -46.35
CA ARG A 113 8.09 -23.97 -47.10
C ARG A 113 6.77 -24.63 -46.72
N LEU A 114 6.78 -25.76 -46.01
CA LEU A 114 5.57 -26.53 -45.70
C LEU A 114 4.76 -26.04 -44.48
N SER A 115 5.26 -25.09 -43.69
CA SER A 115 4.50 -24.53 -42.55
C SER A 115 3.82 -23.18 -42.82
N ILE A 116 4.12 -22.50 -43.94
CA ILE A 116 3.63 -21.14 -44.22
C ILE A 116 2.24 -21.14 -44.87
N THR A 117 1.77 -22.27 -45.42
CA THR A 117 0.51 -22.30 -46.17
C THR A 117 -0.76 -22.29 -45.30
N HIS A 118 -0.66 -22.45 -43.98
CA HIS A 118 -1.84 -22.55 -43.10
C HIS A 118 -2.21 -21.27 -42.33
N LEU A 119 -1.49 -20.15 -42.54
CA LEU A 119 -1.68 -18.93 -41.74
C LEU A 119 -2.10 -17.69 -42.53
N SER A 120 -2.63 -17.85 -43.74
CA SER A 120 -3.00 -16.74 -44.63
C SER A 120 -4.49 -16.70 -44.95
N THR A 121 -5.36 -16.80 -43.95
CA THR A 121 -6.78 -16.49 -44.16
C THR A 121 -7.46 -15.98 -42.89
N SER A 122 -7.50 -14.65 -42.71
CA SER A 122 -8.72 -13.90 -42.40
C SER A 122 -8.41 -12.47 -41.94
N LEU A 123 -8.85 -11.50 -42.74
CA LEU A 123 -9.21 -10.16 -42.25
C LEU A 123 -10.57 -10.26 -41.56
N PRO A 124 -10.82 -9.49 -40.48
CA PRO A 124 -11.99 -8.62 -40.53
C PRO A 124 -11.81 -7.24 -39.86
N THR A 125 -12.22 -6.24 -40.63
CA THR A 125 -13.05 -5.05 -40.36
C THR A 125 -13.49 -4.71 -38.92
N LYS A 126 -13.35 -3.41 -38.59
CA LYS A 126 -13.97 -2.67 -37.47
C LYS A 126 -15.42 -3.08 -37.17
N ARG A 127 -15.75 -3.28 -35.88
CA ARG A 127 -17.00 -2.78 -35.24
C ARG A 127 -16.92 -2.78 -33.70
N HIS A 128 -17.65 -1.81 -33.16
CA HIS A 128 -17.88 -1.48 -31.75
C HIS A 128 -18.56 -2.60 -30.93
N SER A 129 -18.51 -2.39 -29.60
CA SER A 129 -19.33 -2.92 -28.50
C SER A 129 -19.15 -4.39 -28.11
N ASN A 130 -18.72 -4.67 -26.86
CA ASN A 130 -19.66 -4.96 -25.76
C ASN A 130 -18.98 -5.30 -24.43
N ASP A 131 -19.82 -5.25 -23.40
CA ASP A 131 -19.84 -6.06 -22.19
C ASP A 131 -19.03 -7.36 -22.12
N MET A 132 -18.71 -7.62 -20.86
CA MET A 132 -18.12 -8.77 -20.19
C MET A 132 -18.80 -10.12 -20.52
N SER A 133 -18.01 -11.10 -20.98
CA SER A 133 -18.07 -12.54 -20.64
C SER A 133 -16.97 -13.32 -21.38
N PRO A 134 -16.52 -14.47 -20.84
CA PRO A 134 -15.17 -15.01 -21.03
C PRO A 134 -15.08 -16.04 -22.16
N ASP A 135 -13.85 -16.37 -22.50
CA ASP A 135 -13.37 -17.27 -23.57
C ASP A 135 -13.16 -16.60 -24.92
N LEU A 136 -11.89 -16.40 -25.29
CA LEU A 136 -11.41 -16.55 -26.67
C LEU A 136 -9.87 -16.49 -26.76
N ASN A 137 -9.31 -17.50 -27.42
CA ASN A 137 -8.15 -17.46 -28.33
C ASN A 137 -6.76 -17.07 -27.78
N PHE A 138 -6.02 -18.13 -27.47
CA PHE A 138 -4.57 -18.22 -27.31
C PHE A 138 -3.82 -17.76 -28.57
N PHE A 139 -3.30 -16.53 -28.54
CA PHE A 139 -2.17 -16.10 -29.37
C PHE A 139 -0.86 -16.43 -28.62
N PRO A 140 0.12 -17.15 -29.18
CA PRO A 140 1.40 -17.34 -28.51
C PRO A 140 2.21 -16.04 -28.59
N THR A 141 2.01 -15.18 -27.59
CA THR A 141 2.68 -13.88 -27.37
C THR A 141 3.61 -13.93 -26.16
N ASP A 142 4.23 -15.08 -25.91
CA ASP A 142 5.09 -15.25 -24.73
C ASP A 142 6.56 -15.06 -25.12
N VAL A 143 7.13 -13.91 -24.77
CA VAL A 143 8.57 -13.66 -24.91
C VAL A 143 9.38 -14.69 -24.12
N ASP A 144 8.79 -15.28 -23.07
CA ASP A 144 9.39 -16.39 -22.32
C ASP A 144 9.61 -17.65 -23.20
N ASN A 145 8.71 -17.93 -24.15
CA ASN A 145 8.93 -18.99 -25.14
C ASN A 145 10.03 -18.62 -26.12
N MET A 146 10.12 -17.34 -26.53
CA MET A 146 11.20 -16.86 -27.40
C MET A 146 12.56 -16.97 -26.69
N ILE A 147 12.65 -16.63 -25.41
CA ILE A 147 13.87 -16.76 -24.58
C ILE A 147 14.34 -18.22 -24.54
N ASN A 148 13.41 -19.16 -24.35
CA ASN A 148 13.73 -20.59 -24.35
C ASN A 148 14.26 -21.05 -25.71
N VAL A 149 13.65 -20.60 -26.81
CA VAL A 149 14.11 -20.93 -28.17
C VAL A 149 15.51 -20.37 -28.45
N ILE A 150 15.79 -19.13 -28.00
CA ILE A 150 17.11 -18.50 -28.12
C ILE A 150 18.17 -19.28 -27.33
N ASP A 151 17.86 -19.77 -26.13
CA ASP A 151 18.82 -20.55 -25.34
C ASP A 151 19.07 -21.95 -25.90
N THR A 152 18.09 -22.53 -26.60
CA THR A 152 18.19 -23.86 -27.20
C THR A 152 19.04 -23.86 -28.50
N SER A 153 19.55 -22.71 -28.94
CA SER A 153 20.47 -22.57 -30.09
C SER A 153 19.98 -23.23 -31.39
N GLN A 154 18.67 -23.21 -31.65
CA GLN A 154 18.14 -23.66 -32.94
C GLN A 154 18.53 -22.66 -34.04
N THR A 155 18.82 -23.16 -35.25
CA THR A 155 19.09 -22.33 -36.43
C THR A 155 17.83 -21.57 -36.80
N LEU A 156 17.71 -20.34 -36.32
CA LEU A 156 16.58 -19.45 -36.60
C LEU A 156 16.72 -18.87 -38.02
N CYS A 157 15.65 -18.91 -38.80
CA CYS A 157 15.60 -18.20 -40.08
C CYS A 157 15.71 -16.68 -39.84
N ARG A 158 16.30 -15.96 -40.80
CA ARG A 158 16.51 -14.49 -40.73
C ARG A 158 15.23 -13.69 -40.44
N GLU A 159 14.09 -14.17 -40.93
CA GLU A 159 12.76 -13.57 -40.70
C GLU A 159 12.23 -13.82 -39.28
N GLN A 160 12.58 -14.96 -38.65
CA GLN A 160 12.23 -15.24 -37.26
C GLN A 160 13.10 -14.43 -36.29
N VAL A 161 14.38 -14.25 -36.64
CA VAL A 161 15.30 -13.39 -35.88
C VAL A 161 14.78 -11.95 -35.83
N SER A 162 14.35 -11.37 -36.97
CA SER A 162 13.83 -10.00 -36.98
C SER A 162 12.51 -9.85 -36.21
N GLN A 163 11.63 -10.85 -36.25
CA GLN A 163 10.39 -10.84 -35.45
C GLN A 163 10.68 -10.91 -33.95
N PHE A 164 11.62 -11.76 -33.52
CA PHE A 164 12.04 -11.85 -32.12
C PHE A 164 12.75 -10.59 -31.66
N GLU A 165 13.59 -9.99 -32.51
CA GLU A 165 14.25 -8.73 -32.22
C GLU A 165 13.23 -7.61 -31.97
N SER A 166 12.23 -7.47 -32.85
CA SER A 166 11.16 -6.48 -32.70
C SER A 166 10.37 -6.69 -31.41
N ALA A 167 9.94 -7.93 -31.12
CA ALA A 167 9.18 -8.23 -29.91
C ALA A 167 9.97 -7.95 -28.62
N ILE A 168 11.27 -8.27 -28.60
CA ILE A 168 12.15 -7.98 -27.46
C ILE A 168 12.35 -6.47 -27.31
N ILE A 169 12.49 -5.72 -28.40
CA ILE A 169 12.63 -4.25 -28.35
C ILE A 169 11.35 -3.60 -27.80
N ASP A 170 10.17 -4.06 -28.25
CA ASP A 170 8.89 -3.56 -27.76
C ASP A 170 8.71 -3.83 -26.25
N GLU A 171 9.08 -5.03 -25.78
CA GLU A 171 9.06 -5.35 -24.36
C GLU A 171 10.09 -4.53 -23.56
N LEU A 172 11.29 -4.30 -24.10
CA LEU A 172 12.29 -3.45 -23.48
C LEU A 172 11.81 -2.00 -23.34
N ALA A 173 11.05 -1.49 -24.31
CA ALA A 173 10.44 -0.17 -24.24
C ALA A 173 9.37 -0.10 -23.15
N SER A 174 8.49 -1.12 -23.07
CA SER A 174 7.50 -1.25 -21.99
C SER A 174 8.14 -1.29 -20.59
N LEU A 175 9.18 -2.11 -20.41
CA LEU A 175 9.92 -2.19 -19.14
C LEU A 175 10.67 -0.90 -18.82
N ALA A 176 11.12 -0.14 -19.83
CA ALA A 176 11.75 1.16 -19.60
C ALA A 176 10.75 2.19 -19.07
N ASP A 177 9.52 2.20 -19.61
CA ASP A 177 8.42 3.04 -19.14
C ASP A 177 8.00 2.66 -17.70
N GLU A 178 7.88 1.36 -17.42
CA GLU A 178 7.55 0.84 -16.09
C GLU A 178 8.62 1.23 -15.03
N LEU A 179 9.91 1.13 -15.39
CA LEU A 179 11.03 1.52 -14.52
C LEU A 179 11.11 3.03 -14.28
N GLN A 180 10.65 3.83 -15.25
CA GLN A 180 10.52 5.27 -15.12
C GLN A 180 9.34 5.63 -14.22
N GLY A 181 8.22 4.92 -14.31
CA GLY A 181 7.06 5.07 -13.45
C GLY A 181 6.59 6.53 -13.37
N THR A 182 6.48 7.07 -12.15
CA THR A 182 6.08 8.48 -11.95
C THR A 182 7.24 9.48 -12.05
N ALA A 183 8.48 9.03 -12.27
CA ALA A 183 9.65 9.88 -12.27
C ALA A 183 9.78 10.71 -13.57
N SER A 184 9.93 12.02 -13.42
CA SER A 184 10.13 12.96 -14.52
C SER A 184 11.55 12.89 -15.09
N ASP A 185 12.52 12.50 -14.26
CA ASP A 185 13.94 12.43 -14.60
C ASP A 185 14.45 10.98 -14.44
N PRO A 186 15.16 10.40 -15.44
CA PRO A 186 15.84 9.12 -15.34
C PRO A 186 16.76 8.96 -14.12
N SER A 187 17.29 10.06 -13.57
CA SER A 187 18.11 10.05 -12.35
C SER A 187 17.35 9.63 -11.09
N ARG A 188 16.01 9.75 -11.10
CA ARG A 188 15.10 9.38 -10.01
C ARG A 188 14.37 8.06 -10.27
N ALA A 189 14.51 7.50 -11.47
CA ALA A 189 13.97 6.20 -11.81
C ALA A 189 14.74 5.07 -11.09
N TYR A 190 14.13 3.89 -11.02
CA TYR A 190 14.83 2.71 -10.51
C TYR A 190 15.99 2.35 -11.45
N PRO A 191 17.20 2.02 -10.96
CA PRO A 191 17.58 1.72 -9.57
C PRO A 191 18.13 2.90 -8.75
N HIS A 192 18.24 4.10 -9.34
CA HIS A 192 18.88 5.26 -8.72
C HIS A 192 18.05 5.86 -7.57
N ASN A 193 16.76 5.55 -7.53
CA ASN A 193 15.83 5.97 -6.48
C ASN A 193 16.17 5.45 -5.07
N LEU A 194 16.91 4.34 -4.95
CA LEU A 194 17.23 3.69 -3.67
C LEU A 194 18.28 4.47 -2.84
N THR A 195 18.08 5.76 -2.58
CA THR A 195 18.98 6.54 -1.71
C THR A 195 18.51 6.50 -0.27
N PHE A 196 19.45 6.50 0.68
CA PHE A 196 19.13 6.55 2.11
C PHE A 196 18.33 7.82 2.45
N ILE A 197 18.75 8.96 1.88
CA ILE A 197 18.07 10.24 2.08
C ILE A 197 16.66 10.21 1.46
N GLY A 198 16.51 9.68 0.24
CA GLY A 198 15.21 9.54 -0.41
C GLY A 198 14.23 8.69 0.40
N HIS A 199 14.71 7.60 1.02
CA HIS A 199 13.89 6.76 1.91
C HIS A 199 13.33 7.53 3.12
N TYR A 200 14.10 8.43 3.72
CA TYR A 200 13.60 9.22 4.86
C TYR A 200 12.83 10.47 4.44
N GLN A 201 13.03 10.97 3.23
CA GLN A 201 12.30 12.12 2.70
C GLN A 201 10.83 11.83 2.39
N TRP A 202 10.48 10.58 2.03
CA TRP A 202 9.09 10.23 1.73
C TRP A 202 8.29 9.87 3.00
N LEU A 203 8.97 9.42 4.06
CA LEU A 203 8.36 9.00 5.31
C LEU A 203 7.42 10.04 5.94
N PRO A 204 7.76 11.35 6.02
CA PRO A 204 6.86 12.37 6.55
C PRO A 204 5.75 12.82 5.59
N LEU A 205 5.71 12.36 4.33
CA LEU A 205 4.64 12.74 3.41
C LEU A 205 3.28 12.19 3.89
N PRO A 206 2.19 12.95 3.75
CA PRO A 206 0.84 12.54 4.16
C PRO A 206 0.19 11.50 3.21
N THR A 207 0.97 10.51 2.78
CA THR A 207 0.52 9.38 1.94
C THR A 207 1.10 8.06 2.46
N VAL A 208 0.34 6.98 2.30
CA VAL A 208 0.75 5.61 2.66
C VAL A 208 1.14 4.77 1.44
N VAL A 209 0.98 5.33 0.24
CA VAL A 209 1.33 4.67 -1.02
C VAL A 209 2.62 5.27 -1.57
N TYR A 210 3.62 4.43 -1.74
CA TYR A 210 4.93 4.81 -2.25
C TYR A 210 4.92 4.96 -3.77
N GLU A 211 5.50 6.05 -4.26
CA GLU A 211 5.72 6.37 -5.67
C GLU A 211 7.13 6.94 -5.85
N LEU A 212 7.69 6.86 -7.06
CA LEU A 212 9.05 7.35 -7.34
C LEU A 212 9.15 8.86 -7.17
N GLU A 213 8.15 9.56 -7.68
CA GLU A 213 8.02 10.99 -7.58
C GLU A 213 6.57 11.37 -7.26
N TYR A 214 6.42 12.41 -6.46
CA TYR A 214 5.13 12.98 -6.06
C TYR A 214 5.03 14.41 -6.58
N PRO A 215 3.82 14.90 -6.88
CA PRO A 215 3.63 16.29 -7.26
C PRO A 215 4.03 17.20 -6.09
N ARG A 216 4.92 18.17 -6.37
CA ARG A 216 5.48 19.09 -5.37
C ARG A 216 4.99 20.52 -5.55
N LEU A 217 4.92 21.24 -4.44
CA LEU A 217 4.69 22.69 -4.42
C LEU A 217 6.01 23.46 -4.56
N ASN A 218 5.95 24.63 -5.18
CA ASN A 218 7.14 25.48 -5.37
C ASN A 218 7.56 26.25 -4.10
N LYS A 219 6.61 26.56 -3.22
CA LYS A 219 6.84 27.35 -2.01
C LYS A 219 5.84 26.99 -0.91
N ILE A 220 6.29 27.10 0.34
CA ILE A 220 5.44 26.99 1.53
C ILE A 220 4.62 28.28 1.68
N LYS A 221 3.30 28.16 1.73
CA LYS A 221 2.38 29.25 2.05
C LYS A 221 2.16 29.33 3.56
N TRP A 222 3.02 30.07 4.25
CA TRP A 222 2.95 30.22 5.72
C TRP A 222 1.64 30.78 6.25
N SER A 223 0.93 31.60 5.49
CA SER A 223 -0.42 32.08 5.86
C SER A 223 -1.42 30.92 5.96
N TYR A 224 -1.37 29.98 5.03
CA TYR A 224 -2.19 28.78 5.03
C TYR A 224 -1.82 27.86 6.20
N VAL A 225 -0.52 27.66 6.46
CA VAL A 225 -0.06 26.90 7.64
C VAL A 225 -0.57 27.55 8.93
N ALA A 226 -0.42 28.86 9.08
CA ALA A 226 -0.87 29.59 10.27
C ALA A 226 -2.39 29.50 10.47
N GLU A 227 -3.17 29.65 9.40
CA GLU A 227 -4.63 29.46 9.42
C GLU A 227 -5.00 28.05 9.89
N LYS A 228 -4.39 27.02 9.32
CA LYS A 228 -4.66 25.62 9.72
C LYS A 228 -4.20 25.31 11.13
N VAL A 229 -3.06 25.85 11.58
CA VAL A 229 -2.58 25.69 12.96
C VAL A 229 -3.52 26.38 13.94
N ALA A 230 -4.00 27.58 13.63
CA ALA A 230 -4.99 28.27 14.45
C ALA A 230 -6.31 27.48 14.52
N ALA A 231 -6.79 26.96 13.39
CA ALA A 231 -7.96 26.09 13.34
C ALA A 231 -7.77 24.81 14.16
N MET A 232 -6.59 24.18 14.07
CA MET A 232 -6.24 22.98 14.84
C MET A 232 -6.34 23.23 16.35
N ILE A 233 -5.74 24.33 16.84
CA ILE A 233 -5.80 24.71 18.27
C ILE A 233 -7.24 25.02 18.68
N GLY A 234 -7.98 25.78 17.87
CA GLY A 234 -9.37 26.13 18.14
C GLY A 234 -10.28 24.91 18.22
N ILE A 235 -10.13 23.95 17.32
CA ILE A 235 -10.92 22.71 17.32
C ILE A 235 -10.58 21.85 18.52
N ILE A 236 -9.30 21.68 18.87
CA ILE A 236 -8.90 20.97 20.08
C ILE A 236 -9.55 21.61 21.33
N PHE A 237 -9.58 22.94 21.41
CA PHE A 237 -10.24 23.62 22.51
C PHE A 237 -11.74 23.32 22.55
N VAL A 238 -12.43 23.42 21.41
CA VAL A 238 -13.87 23.08 21.32
C VAL A 238 -14.14 21.63 21.70
N MET A 239 -13.34 20.68 21.22
CA MET A 239 -13.44 19.26 21.61
C MET A 239 -13.27 19.10 23.12
N ILE A 240 -12.27 19.74 23.74
CA ILE A 240 -12.13 19.72 25.20
C ILE A 240 -13.38 20.26 25.88
N GLN A 241 -13.96 21.37 25.42
CA GLN A 241 -15.20 21.90 26.01
C GLN A 241 -16.38 20.93 25.86
N VAL A 242 -16.54 20.32 24.68
CA VAL A 242 -17.63 19.36 24.42
C VAL A 242 -17.50 18.15 25.36
N SER A 243 -16.29 17.60 25.45
CA SER A 243 -15.98 16.50 26.34
C SER A 243 -16.19 16.84 27.83
N GLN A 244 -15.76 18.00 28.29
CA GLN A 244 -15.89 18.41 29.70
C GLN A 244 -17.34 18.71 30.12
N TYR A 245 -18.12 19.38 29.27
CA TYR A 245 -19.47 19.81 29.64
C TYR A 245 -20.58 18.82 29.29
N TYR A 246 -20.40 18.00 28.24
CA TYR A 246 -21.46 17.12 27.77
C TYR A 246 -21.16 15.63 27.92
N ILE A 247 -19.90 15.20 27.82
CA ILE A 247 -19.54 13.77 27.95
C ILE A 247 -19.22 13.41 29.40
N TYR A 248 -18.37 14.20 30.06
CA TYR A 248 -17.87 13.90 31.39
C TYR A 248 -18.98 13.77 32.47
N PRO A 249 -20.01 14.63 32.53
CA PRO A 249 -21.08 14.49 33.51
C PRO A 249 -21.87 13.19 33.36
N VAL A 250 -22.13 12.77 32.11
CA VAL A 250 -22.83 11.50 31.85
C VAL A 250 -21.99 10.32 32.31
N VAL A 251 -20.67 10.37 32.06
CA VAL A 251 -19.74 9.35 32.56
C VAL A 251 -19.74 9.30 34.09
N LEU A 252 -19.75 10.44 34.79
CA LEU A 252 -19.83 10.46 36.26
C LEU A 252 -21.08 9.76 36.77
N VAL A 253 -22.25 10.03 36.18
CA VAL A 253 -23.50 9.33 36.53
C VAL A 253 -23.34 7.81 36.38
N THR A 254 -22.67 7.34 35.32
CA THR A 254 -22.43 5.90 35.15
C THR A 254 -21.48 5.31 36.20
N ILE A 255 -20.48 6.07 36.66
CA ILE A 255 -19.55 5.66 37.72
C ILE A 255 -20.29 5.61 39.05
N GLU A 256 -21.10 6.60 39.38
CA GLU A 256 -21.92 6.62 40.60
C GLU A 256 -22.90 5.45 40.63
N MET A 257 -23.57 5.13 39.51
CA MET A 257 -24.41 3.92 39.40
C MET A 257 -23.61 2.64 39.65
N ARG A 258 -22.33 2.62 39.25
CA ARG A 258 -21.43 1.50 39.49
C ARG A 258 -21.09 1.35 40.96
N GLU A 259 -20.64 2.43 41.59
CA GLU A 259 -20.17 2.49 42.97
C GLU A 259 -21.30 2.23 43.98
N ASN A 260 -22.51 2.74 43.69
CA ASN A 260 -23.71 2.49 44.50
C ASN A 260 -24.24 1.05 44.42
N GLY A 261 -23.55 0.14 43.71
CA GLY A 261 -23.93 -1.27 43.64
C GLY A 261 -25.25 -1.53 42.92
N MET A 262 -25.72 -0.59 42.08
CA MET A 262 -27.00 -0.73 41.38
C MET A 262 -27.03 -2.01 40.53
N PRO A 263 -28.10 -2.83 40.59
CA PRO A 263 -28.16 -4.09 39.85
C PRO A 263 -28.12 -3.86 38.33
N LEU A 264 -27.51 -4.79 37.59
CA LEU A 264 -27.31 -4.68 36.13
C LEU A 264 -28.60 -4.41 35.35
N ILE A 265 -29.71 -5.01 35.76
CA ILE A 265 -31.01 -4.82 35.11
C ILE A 265 -31.53 -3.38 35.21
N ALA A 266 -31.23 -2.69 36.32
CA ALA A 266 -31.61 -1.29 36.50
C ALA A 266 -30.73 -0.38 35.63
N ARG A 267 -29.41 -0.64 35.58
CA ARG A 267 -28.49 0.09 34.69
C ARG A 267 -28.87 -0.06 33.21
N PHE A 268 -29.32 -1.25 32.81
CA PHE A 268 -29.77 -1.50 31.44
C PHE A 268 -31.02 -0.68 31.08
N ARG A 269 -31.89 -0.37 32.04
CA ARG A 269 -33.07 0.50 31.81
C ARG A 269 -32.69 1.96 31.65
N GLU A 270 -31.63 2.41 32.31
CA GLU A 270 -31.10 3.79 32.18
C GLU A 270 -30.25 3.97 30.92
N PHE A 271 -29.69 2.89 30.38
CA PHE A 271 -28.79 2.93 29.23
C PHE A 271 -29.32 3.70 28.00
N PRO A 272 -30.59 3.56 27.57
CA PRO A 272 -31.10 4.32 26.43
C PRO A 272 -31.07 5.84 26.63
N TRP A 273 -31.29 6.32 27.85
CA TRP A 273 -31.24 7.74 28.19
C TRP A 273 -29.80 8.26 28.15
N LEU A 274 -28.88 7.52 28.81
CA LEU A 274 -27.44 7.81 28.78
C LEU A 274 -26.89 7.82 27.34
N LEU A 275 -27.33 6.87 26.51
CA LEU A 275 -26.95 6.80 25.10
C LEU A 275 -27.49 8.01 24.32
N GLY A 276 -28.72 8.45 24.61
CA GLY A 276 -29.32 9.65 24.03
C GLY A 276 -28.51 10.91 24.36
N ASP A 277 -28.12 11.08 25.62
CA ASP A 277 -27.30 12.21 26.09
C ASP A 277 -25.90 12.21 25.44
N LEU A 278 -25.35 11.03 25.17
CA LEU A 278 -24.03 10.85 24.56
C LEU A 278 -24.04 10.90 23.03
N LEU A 279 -25.18 10.67 22.38
CA LEU A 279 -25.29 10.56 20.91
C LEU A 279 -24.76 11.81 20.20
N PHE A 280 -25.26 12.99 20.58
CA PHE A 280 -24.88 14.26 19.94
C PHE A 280 -23.45 14.68 20.26
N PRO A 281 -22.98 14.63 21.53
CA PRO A 281 -21.58 14.91 21.85
C PRO A 281 -20.61 13.98 21.11
N PHE A 282 -20.86 12.66 21.04
CA PHE A 282 -20.00 11.75 20.30
C PHE A 282 -20.02 11.99 18.80
N MET A 283 -21.19 12.29 18.22
CA MET A 283 -21.28 12.65 16.80
C MET A 283 -20.48 13.94 16.51
N MET A 284 -20.56 14.93 17.39
CA MET A 284 -19.79 16.17 17.27
C MET A 284 -18.28 15.90 17.38
N GLU A 285 -17.85 15.14 18.38
CA GLU A 285 -16.44 14.75 18.55
C GLU A 285 -15.93 13.96 17.34
N TYR A 286 -16.74 13.08 16.77
CA TYR A 286 -16.40 12.32 15.55
C TYR A 286 -16.14 13.25 14.36
N LEU A 287 -17.05 14.20 14.11
CA LEU A 287 -16.91 15.17 13.01
C LEU A 287 -15.73 16.12 13.23
N LEU A 288 -15.53 16.61 14.45
CA LEU A 288 -14.41 17.47 14.80
C LEU A 288 -13.07 16.74 14.71
N THR A 289 -13.01 15.48 15.16
CA THR A 289 -11.81 14.64 15.03
C THR A 289 -11.46 14.41 13.55
N TRP A 290 -12.48 14.16 12.72
CA TRP A 290 -12.27 14.05 11.28
C TRP A 290 -11.72 15.34 10.68
N TYR A 291 -12.34 16.48 10.96
CA TYR A 291 -11.86 17.77 10.46
C TYR A 291 -10.42 18.04 10.97
N LEU A 292 -10.14 17.77 12.25
CA LEU A 292 -8.83 17.95 12.85
C LEU A 292 -7.77 17.16 12.08
N ILE A 293 -7.98 15.86 11.86
CA ILE A 293 -6.98 15.01 11.20
C ILE A 293 -6.84 15.37 9.73
N TRP A 294 -7.94 15.33 8.96
CA TRP A 294 -7.88 15.42 7.51
C TRP A 294 -7.75 16.85 7.00
N GLU A 295 -8.46 17.80 7.60
CA GLU A 295 -8.50 19.18 7.10
C GLU A 295 -7.41 20.07 7.72
N THR A 296 -6.95 19.77 8.94
CA THR A 296 -5.86 20.53 9.57
C THR A 296 -4.52 19.79 9.54
N VAL A 297 -4.38 18.65 10.22
CA VAL A 297 -3.07 17.99 10.44
C VAL A 297 -2.44 17.54 9.12
N LEU A 298 -3.18 16.83 8.26
CA LEU A 298 -2.65 16.35 6.98
C LEU A 298 -2.31 17.50 6.03
N ASN A 299 -3.12 18.56 5.99
CA ASN A 299 -2.84 19.73 5.15
C ASN A 299 -1.64 20.55 5.65
N ILE A 300 -1.44 20.69 6.96
CA ILE A 300 -0.23 21.28 7.54
C ILE A 300 0.99 20.45 7.13
N LEU A 301 0.91 19.12 7.32
CA LEU A 301 1.99 18.21 6.95
C LEU A 301 2.29 18.28 5.45
N ALA A 302 1.25 18.35 4.61
CA ALA A 302 1.39 18.49 3.16
C ALA A 302 2.12 19.78 2.78
N GLU A 303 1.71 20.91 3.33
CA GLU A 303 2.33 22.21 3.04
C GLU A 303 3.79 22.25 3.52
N LEU A 304 4.08 21.79 4.74
CA LEU A 304 5.44 21.75 5.29
C LEU A 304 6.38 20.80 4.53
N THR A 305 5.83 19.74 3.92
CA THR A 305 6.60 18.78 3.12
C THR A 305 6.56 19.07 1.61
N TYR A 306 6.01 20.22 1.19
CA TYR A 306 5.82 20.57 -0.23
C TYR A 306 4.99 19.53 -1.01
N PHE A 307 4.14 18.76 -0.36
CA PHE A 307 3.26 17.78 -1.01
C PHE A 307 2.04 18.49 -1.62
N ALA A 308 1.87 18.35 -2.94
CA ALA A 308 0.81 19.02 -3.67
C ALA A 308 -0.51 18.24 -3.72
N ASP A 309 -0.45 16.90 -3.67
CA ASP A 309 -1.66 16.08 -3.68
C ASP A 309 -2.36 16.13 -2.32
N ARG A 310 -3.38 16.98 -2.20
CA ARG A 310 -4.13 17.17 -0.94
C ARG A 310 -5.47 16.44 -0.94
N HIS A 311 -5.65 15.48 -1.84
CA HIS A 311 -6.93 14.82 -2.01
C HIS A 311 -7.10 13.65 -1.02
N PHE A 312 -7.06 13.98 0.27
CA PHE A 312 -7.12 13.02 1.39
C PHE A 312 -8.51 12.43 1.62
N TYR A 313 -9.56 13.14 1.20
CA TYR A 313 -10.96 12.75 1.31
C TYR A 313 -11.76 13.34 0.14
N ASP A 314 -12.97 12.81 -0.07
CA ASP A 314 -13.97 13.33 -1.01
C ASP A 314 -15.28 13.66 -0.27
N ALA A 315 -16.35 14.03 -0.97
CA ALA A 315 -17.64 14.39 -0.40
C ALA A 315 -18.41 13.18 0.20
N TRP A 316 -17.81 12.52 1.19
CA TRP A 316 -18.31 11.33 1.87
C TRP A 316 -19.64 11.55 2.60
N TRP A 317 -19.96 12.80 2.94
CA TRP A 317 -21.25 13.17 3.53
C TRP A 317 -22.42 13.04 2.54
N ASN A 318 -22.13 12.98 1.23
CA ASN A 318 -23.12 12.73 0.17
C ASN A 318 -23.19 11.23 -0.21
N SER A 319 -22.44 10.35 0.45
CA SER A 319 -22.42 8.93 0.11
C SER A 319 -23.75 8.26 0.44
N VAL A 320 -24.30 7.52 -0.53
CA VAL A 320 -25.57 6.78 -0.39
C VAL A 320 -25.37 5.30 -0.07
N SER A 321 -24.13 4.81 -0.12
CA SER A 321 -23.76 3.43 0.16
C SER A 321 -22.51 3.36 1.03
N TRP A 322 -22.37 2.25 1.76
CA TRP A 322 -21.21 2.03 2.63
C TRP A 322 -19.89 1.92 1.86
N ASP A 323 -19.91 1.30 0.66
CA ASP A 323 -18.73 1.20 -0.20
C ASP A 323 -18.23 2.58 -0.64
N GLN A 324 -19.16 3.44 -1.08
CA GLN A 324 -18.85 4.81 -1.44
C GLN A 324 -18.29 5.59 -0.24
N PHE A 325 -18.94 5.51 0.92
CA PHE A 325 -18.47 6.15 2.15
C PHE A 325 -17.04 5.71 2.52
N ALA A 326 -16.77 4.40 2.51
CA ALA A 326 -15.47 3.85 2.89
C ALA A 326 -14.33 4.29 1.94
N ARG A 327 -14.64 4.54 0.66
CA ARG A 327 -13.70 5.09 -0.32
C ARG A 327 -13.45 6.58 -0.11
N ASP A 328 -14.53 7.34 0.10
CA ASP A 328 -14.50 8.79 0.05
C ASP A 328 -14.03 9.40 1.39
N TRP A 329 -14.26 8.71 2.53
CA TRP A 329 -13.89 9.18 3.87
C TRP A 329 -12.38 9.27 4.12
N ASN A 330 -11.61 8.25 3.71
CA ASN A 330 -10.17 8.16 3.93
C ASN A 330 -9.49 7.56 2.70
N ARG A 331 -9.28 8.41 1.69
CA ARG A 331 -8.73 8.01 0.40
C ARG A 331 -7.33 7.40 0.52
N PRO A 332 -6.37 7.93 1.29
CA PRO A 332 -5.04 7.34 1.39
C PRO A 332 -5.06 5.87 1.84
N VAL A 333 -5.86 5.56 2.86
CA VAL A 333 -5.99 4.17 3.34
C VAL A 333 -6.75 3.32 2.34
N HIS A 334 -7.83 3.83 1.75
CA HIS A 334 -8.58 3.10 0.73
C HIS A 334 -7.71 2.72 -0.47
N ILE A 335 -6.94 3.67 -1.03
CA ILE A 335 -6.04 3.42 -2.17
C ILE A 335 -4.96 2.41 -1.79
N PHE A 336 -4.40 2.50 -0.58
CA PHE A 336 -3.46 1.50 -0.10
C PHE A 336 -4.08 0.09 -0.07
N LEU A 337 -5.26 -0.05 0.55
CA LEU A 337 -5.95 -1.33 0.66
C LEU A 337 -6.29 -1.89 -0.73
N LEU A 338 -6.75 -1.06 -1.64
CA LEU A 338 -7.04 -1.47 -3.01
C LEU A 338 -5.76 -1.97 -3.72
N ARG A 339 -4.69 -1.16 -3.71
CA ARG A 339 -3.45 -1.46 -4.44
C ARG A 339 -2.68 -2.65 -3.86
N HIS A 340 -2.54 -2.73 -2.54
CA HIS A 340 -1.60 -3.67 -1.91
C HIS A 340 -2.29 -4.87 -1.27
N VAL A 341 -3.55 -4.74 -0.83
CA VAL A 341 -4.28 -5.85 -0.21
C VAL A 341 -5.18 -6.53 -1.21
N TYR A 342 -6.04 -5.78 -1.91
CA TYR A 342 -7.02 -6.36 -2.82
C TYR A 342 -6.37 -6.95 -4.07
N HIS A 343 -5.58 -6.17 -4.82
CA HIS A 343 -4.92 -6.68 -6.03
C HIS A 343 -3.93 -7.80 -5.72
N SER A 344 -3.12 -7.68 -4.65
CA SER A 344 -2.21 -8.76 -4.26
C SER A 344 -2.92 -10.00 -3.74
N SER A 345 -4.03 -9.89 -2.99
CA SER A 345 -4.77 -11.07 -2.51
C SER A 345 -5.46 -11.83 -3.65
N ILE A 346 -5.94 -11.11 -4.67
CA ILE A 346 -6.53 -11.73 -5.86
C ILE A 346 -5.43 -12.39 -6.72
N SER A 347 -4.30 -11.72 -6.92
CA SER A 347 -3.19 -12.23 -7.75
C SER A 347 -2.43 -13.37 -7.08
N SER A 348 -2.13 -13.26 -5.79
CA SER A 348 -1.26 -14.20 -5.06
C SER A 348 -1.99 -15.33 -4.36
N LEU A 349 -3.24 -15.13 -3.93
CA LEU A 349 -3.82 -16.00 -2.89
C LEU A 349 -5.09 -16.73 -3.31
N LYS A 350 -5.96 -16.23 -4.19
CA LYS A 350 -7.30 -16.85 -4.38
C LYS A 350 -7.99 -17.20 -3.04
N VAL A 351 -7.64 -16.53 -1.94
CA VAL A 351 -8.08 -16.91 -0.57
C VAL A 351 -9.34 -16.13 -0.21
N ASN A 352 -10.26 -16.85 0.45
CA ASN A 352 -11.55 -16.37 0.91
C ASN A 352 -11.41 -15.26 1.97
N LYS A 353 -12.03 -14.09 1.71
CA LYS A 353 -12.03 -12.89 2.56
C LYS A 353 -12.41 -13.16 4.02
N HIS A 354 -13.20 -14.19 4.28
CA HIS A 354 -13.65 -14.54 5.63
C HIS A 354 -12.54 -15.03 6.56
N ALA A 355 -11.53 -15.74 6.05
CA ALA A 355 -10.45 -16.28 6.88
C ALA A 355 -9.54 -15.18 7.44
N ALA A 356 -9.25 -14.14 6.64
CA ALA A 356 -8.41 -13.01 7.06
C ALA A 356 -9.08 -12.16 8.15
N THR A 357 -10.39 -11.95 8.06
CA THR A 357 -11.17 -11.22 9.08
C THR A 357 -11.19 -11.97 10.40
N ILE A 358 -11.35 -13.30 10.36
CA ILE A 358 -11.36 -14.15 11.55
C ILE A 358 -10.01 -14.11 12.27
N ILE A 359 -8.90 -14.23 11.53
CA ILE A 359 -7.54 -14.15 12.11
C ILE A 359 -7.28 -12.78 12.75
N THR A 360 -7.69 -11.70 12.09
CA THR A 360 -7.51 -10.34 12.60
C THR A 360 -8.33 -10.09 13.86
N PHE A 361 -9.56 -10.64 13.92
CA PHE A 361 -10.43 -10.56 15.09
C PHE A 361 -9.85 -11.32 16.28
N PHE A 362 -9.37 -12.55 16.08
CA PHE A 362 -8.75 -13.33 17.15
C PHE A 362 -7.45 -12.70 17.66
N LEU A 363 -6.66 -12.08 16.79
CA LEU A 363 -5.43 -11.39 17.18
C LEU A 363 -5.73 -10.10 17.97
N SER A 364 -6.75 -9.33 17.56
CA SER A 364 -7.24 -8.16 18.29
C SER A 364 -7.85 -8.53 19.66
N ALA A 365 -8.61 -9.62 19.70
CA ALA A 365 -9.19 -10.16 20.93
C ALA A 365 -8.10 -10.65 21.89
N TYR A 366 -7.10 -11.38 21.40
CA TYR A 366 -5.98 -11.85 22.21
C TYR A 366 -5.19 -10.67 22.82
N VAL A 367 -4.88 -9.64 22.02
CA VAL A 367 -4.18 -8.45 22.50
C VAL A 367 -5.02 -7.68 23.53
N SER A 368 -6.32 -7.50 23.29
CA SER A 368 -7.22 -6.83 24.24
C SER A 368 -7.38 -7.61 25.56
N ILE A 369 -7.48 -8.93 25.48
CA ILE A 369 -7.62 -9.82 26.64
C ILE A 369 -6.32 -9.86 27.44
N ALA A 370 -5.16 -9.97 26.78
CA ALA A 370 -3.86 -9.96 27.43
C ALA A 370 -3.59 -8.61 28.14
N ALA A 371 -3.97 -7.49 27.53
CA ALA A 371 -3.86 -6.17 28.15
C ALA A 371 -4.74 -6.04 29.40
N ARG A 372 -6.00 -6.49 29.33
CA ARG A 372 -6.92 -6.47 30.49
C ARG A 372 -6.52 -7.43 31.62
N SER A 373 -5.95 -8.58 31.28
CA SER A 373 -5.50 -9.57 32.28
C SER A 373 -4.27 -9.11 33.07
N LEU A 374 -3.43 -8.25 32.49
CA LEU A 374 -2.29 -7.66 33.19
C LEU A 374 -2.75 -6.52 34.12
N GLU A 375 -3.72 -5.72 33.67
CA GLU A 375 -4.33 -4.64 34.46
C GLU A 375 -5.13 -5.17 35.66
N SER A 376 -5.76 -6.36 35.57
CA SER A 376 -6.42 -6.99 36.72
C SER A 376 -5.44 -7.55 37.76
N ASN A 377 -4.28 -8.06 37.33
CA ASN A 377 -3.28 -8.59 38.26
C ASN A 377 -2.59 -7.49 39.07
N GLU A 378 -2.41 -6.28 38.51
CA GLU A 378 -1.89 -5.14 39.28
C GLU A 378 -2.89 -4.58 40.30
N LEU A 379 -4.20 -4.74 40.07
CA LEU A 379 -5.23 -4.32 41.02
C LEU A 379 -5.36 -5.29 42.21
N ASP A 380 -5.15 -6.59 41.98
CA ASP A 380 -5.11 -7.60 43.05
C ASP A 380 -3.80 -7.56 43.86
N GLU A 381 -2.68 -7.10 43.28
CA GLU A 381 -1.41 -6.89 44.04
C GLU A 381 -1.39 -5.58 44.85
N ARG A 382 -2.32 -4.64 44.60
CA ARG A 382 -2.46 -3.38 45.34
C ARG A 382 -3.58 -3.37 46.38
N SER A 383 -4.41 -4.41 46.44
CA SER A 383 -5.39 -4.68 47.52
C SER A 383 -4.79 -5.61 48.57
#